data_AF-A0A495ZJ39-F1
#
_entry.id   AF-A0A495ZJ39-F1
#
_cell.length_a   1.000
_cell.length_b   1.000
_cell.length_c   1.000
_cell.angle_alpha   90.00
_cell.angle_beta   90.00
_cell.angle_gamma   90.00
#
_symmetry.space_group_name_H-M   'P 1'
#
loop_
_entity.id
_entity.type
_entity.pdbx_description
1 polymer ?
#
loop_
_entity_poly.entity_id
_entity_poly.type
_entity_poly.pdbx_seq_one_letter_code
_entity_poly.pdbx_strand_id
1 'polypeptide(L)' 'MAQRWRPCKRRLFIRKLKRLGFGDPQHGTRHDFMPYENHHLTIPNNQEYSVSQLRLLLR' A
#
# COMPACT_ATOMS: atom_id res chain seq x y z
N MET A 1 -3.84 18.37 13.78
CA MET A 1 -3.21 17.26 14.54
C MET A 1 -2.41 16.40 13.57
N ALA A 2 -1.08 16.47 13.59
CA ALA A 2 -0.25 15.72 12.65
C ALA A 2 -0.42 14.22 12.89
N GLN A 3 -0.95 13.51 11.89
CA GLN A 3 -1.25 12.10 12.00
C GLN A 3 0.06 11.30 12.09
N ARG A 4 0.36 10.75 13.28
CA ARG A 4 1.58 9.96 13.51
C ARG A 4 1.52 8.71 12.64
N TRP A 5 2.50 8.55 11.75
CA TRP A 5 2.71 7.30 11.03
C TRP A 5 2.87 6.15 12.03
N ARG A 6 2.17 5.04 11.79
CA ARG A 6 2.24 3.83 12.60
C ARG A 6 2.47 2.64 11.68
N PRO A 7 3.20 1.60 12.14
CA PRO A 7 3.27 0.36 11.39
C PRO A 7 1.84 -0.16 11.17
N CYS A 8 1.60 -0.76 10.01
CA CYS A 8 0.29 -1.30 9.71
C CYS A 8 0.37 -2.59 8.90
N LYS A 9 -0.56 -3.49 9.20
CA LYS A 9 -0.73 -4.74 8.45
C LYS A 9 -1.06 -4.42 7.00
N ARG A 10 -0.54 -5.26 6.09
CA ARG A 10 -0.78 -5.15 4.65
C ARG A 10 -2.26 -5.04 4.29
N ARG A 11 -3.12 -5.86 4.91
CA ARG A 11 -4.58 -5.80 4.70
C ARG A 11 -5.17 -4.43 5.04
N LEU A 12 -4.68 -3.77 6.10
CA LEU A 12 -5.14 -2.43 6.47
C LEU A 12 -4.63 -1.39 5.49
N PHE A 13 -3.39 -1.52 5.01
CA PHE A 13 -2.82 -0.66 3.98
C PHE A 13 -3.64 -0.72 2.69
N ILE A 14 -3.90 -1.92 2.17
CA ILE A 14 -4.73 -2.15 0.98
C ILE A 14 -6.14 -1.57 1.17
N ARG A 15 -6.77 -1.78 2.33
CA ARG A 15 -8.10 -1.20 2.62
C ARG A 15 -8.09 0.33 2.62
N LYS A 16 -7.01 0.97 3.08
CA LYS A 16 -6.86 2.43 3.03
C LYS A 16 -6.64 2.91 1.60
N LEU A 17 -5.80 2.23 0.83
CA LEU A 17 -5.59 2.54 -0.59
C LEU A 17 -6.90 2.45 -1.39
N LYS A 18 -7.68 1.39 -1.19
CA LYS A 18 -9.02 1.28 -1.82
C LYS A 18 -9.93 2.45 -1.48
N ARG A 19 -9.90 2.94 -0.22
CA ARG A 19 -10.66 4.14 0.19
C ARG A 19 -10.16 5.44 -0.46
N LEU A 20 -8.90 5.48 -0.89
CA LEU A 20 -8.32 6.60 -1.62
C LEU A 20 -8.59 6.52 -3.14
N GLY A 21 -9.23 5.45 -3.62
CA GLY A 21 -9.56 5.26 -5.04
C GLY A 21 -8.59 4.33 -5.79
N PHE A 22 -7.65 3.66 -5.10
CA PHE A 22 -6.87 2.60 -5.74
C PHE A 22 -7.76 1.40 -6.09
N GLY A 23 -7.50 0.78 -7.23
CA GLY A 23 -8.18 -0.42 -7.68
C GLY A 23 -7.82 -1.67 -6.87
N ASP A 24 -8.27 -2.84 -7.34
CA ASP A 24 -7.95 -4.11 -6.70
C ASP A 24 -6.47 -4.50 -6.88
N PRO A 25 -5.86 -5.16 -5.88
CA PRO A 25 -4.51 -5.69 -6.01
C PRO A 25 -4.50 -6.78 -7.08
N GLN A 26 -3.71 -6.56 -8.11
CA GLN A 26 -3.41 -7.54 -9.15
C GLN A 26 -2.25 -8.41 -8.67
N HIS A 27 -2.45 -9.72 -8.65
CA HIS A 27 -1.42 -10.68 -8.29
C HIS A 27 -0.34 -10.72 -9.38
N GLY A 28 0.85 -10.21 -9.07
CA GLY A 28 2.03 -10.40 -9.89
C GLY A 28 2.83 -11.63 -9.47
N THR A 29 3.89 -11.93 -10.21
CA THR A 29 4.74 -13.12 -9.96
C THR A 29 5.54 -13.04 -8.65
N ARG A 30 5.81 -11.83 -8.14
CA ARG A 30 6.60 -11.59 -6.90
C ARG A 30 5.96 -10.57 -5.96
N HIS A 31 5.30 -9.56 -6.51
CA HIS A 31 4.62 -8.51 -5.77
C HIS A 31 3.25 -8.28 -6.38
N ASP A 32 2.32 -7.83 -5.55
CA ASP A 32 1.02 -7.40 -6.06
C ASP A 32 1.12 -5.95 -6.49
N PHE A 33 0.25 -5.51 -7.39
CA PHE A 33 0.22 -4.12 -7.84
C PHE A 33 -1.20 -3.60 -7.73
N MET A 34 -1.36 -2.40 -7.17
CA MET A 34 -2.65 -1.71 -7.14
C MET A 34 -2.63 -0.56 -8.15
N PRO A 35 -3.48 -0.60 -9.18
CA PRO A 35 -3.58 0.50 -10.13
C PRO A 35 -4.29 1.70 -9.51
N TYR A 36 -3.86 2.90 -9.87
CA TYR A 36 -4.46 4.18 -9.51
C TYR A 36 -4.33 5.14 -10.68
N GLU A 37 -5.40 5.29 -11.44
CA GLU A 37 -5.43 6.07 -12.68
C GLU A 37 -4.28 5.69 -13.63
N ASN A 38 -3.28 6.57 -13.78
CA ASN A 38 -2.11 6.37 -14.63
C ASN A 38 -0.87 5.81 -13.90
N HIS A 39 -1.00 5.47 -12.62
CA HIS A 39 0.09 5.00 -11.76
C HIS A 39 -0.21 3.59 -11.23
N HIS A 40 0.85 2.79 -11.05
CA HIS A 40 0.74 1.50 -10.39
C HIS A 40 1.57 1.51 -9.11
N LEU A 41 0.92 1.22 -7.99
CA LEU A 41 1.61 1.10 -6.71
C LEU A 41 1.95 -0.37 -6.45
N THR A 42 3.25 -0.65 -6.33
CA THR A 42 3.74 -1.98 -5.93
C THR A 42 3.43 -2.25 -4.46
N ILE A 43 2.81 -3.38 -4.17
CA ILE A 43 2.45 -3.85 -2.84
C ILE A 43 3.32 -5.08 -2.51
N PRO A 44 4.34 -4.92 -1.63
CA PRO A 44 5.18 -6.04 -1.20
C PRO A 44 4.37 -7.11 -0.46
N ASN A 45 4.77 -8.37 -0.58
CA ASN A 45 4.05 -9.49 0.06
C ASN A 45 4.22 -9.59 1.59
N ASN A 46 4.90 -8.64 2.23
CA ASN A 46 5.11 -8.63 3.68
C ASN A 46 3.78 -8.52 4.45
N GLN A 47 3.65 -9.22 5.58
CA GLN A 47 2.42 -9.20 6.38
C GLN A 47 2.19 -7.85 7.09
N GLU A 48 3.27 -7.16 7.45
CA GLU A 48 3.26 -5.86 8.11
C GLU A 48 4.30 -4.93 7.49
N TYR A 49 3.96 -3.63 7.43
CA TYR A 49 4.86 -2.59 6.96
C TYR A 49 5.28 -1.69 8.11
N SER A 50 6.59 -1.47 8.21
CA SER A 50 7.15 -0.45 9.09
C SER A 50 6.85 0.95 8.58
N VAL A 51 6.94 1.95 9.46
CA VAL A 51 6.74 3.35 9.09
C VAL A 51 7.69 3.80 7.97
N SER A 52 8.94 3.31 7.97
CA SER A 52 9.91 3.61 6.92
C SER A 52 9.50 3.02 5.58
N GLN A 53 8.99 1.78 5.56
CA GLN A 53 8.46 1.15 4.34
C GLN A 53 7.23 1.90 3.81
N LEU A 54 6.31 2.29 4.68
CA LEU A 54 5.11 3.05 4.27
C LEU A 54 5.47 4.38 3.61
N ARG A 55 6.46 5.09 4.14
CA ARG A 55 6.94 6.34 3.54
C ARG A 55 7.60 6.14 2.19
N LEU A 56 8.31 5.02 1.99
CA LEU A 56 8.91 4.69 0.71
C LEU A 56 7.84 4.33 -0.34
N LEU A 57 6.79 3.61 0.08
CA LEU A 57 5.70 3.21 -0.82
C LEU A 57 4.81 4.37 -1.25
N LEU A 58 4.69 5.43 -0.43
CA LEU A 58 3.81 6.57 -0.68
C LEU A 58 4.56 7.83 -1.15
N ARG A 59 5.79 7.66 -1.63
CA ARG A 59 6.60 8.75 -2.20
C ARG A 59 6.37 8.85 -3.69
#